data_AF-W4S0V0-F1
#
_entry.id   AF-W4S0V0-F1
#
_cell.length_a   1.000
_cell.length_b   1.000
_cell.length_c   1.000
_cell.angle_alpha   90.00
_cell.angle_beta   90.00
_cell.angle_gamma   90.00
#
_symmetry.space_group_name_H-M   'P 1'
#
loop_
_entity.id
_entity.type
_entity.pdbx_description
1 polymer ?
#
loop_
_entity_poly.entity_id
_entity_poly.type
_entity_poly.pdbx_seq_one_letter_code
_entity_poly.pdbx_strand_id
1 'polypeptide(L)'
;LDICTGCGPGAMKGPMKGATIAHAKQRKHHTRYIGVTEPGIIAAESPNPIVNHLVIMPDIEKRLEAFVRIGHGILVFPGGVGTAEEILYLLGILLREENADLPFPLILTGPTIAAPYFEQIDRFIRLTLGEAVASRYEIIVGDPVAVARRMAEGIRDVRAHRKEQKDSYYFNWSVHIPLEYQQPFEPSHEAMAALDLHHGRPAPALAADLRRAFSGIVAGNVKEDGMRRIEEFGPFEIHGDPDIMQALDELLRGFVEQRRMKISGDYRPCYRVVT
;
A
#
# COMPACT_ATOMS: atom_id res chain seq x y z
N LEU A 1 -19.02 -7.13 5.75
CA LEU A 1 -17.60 -7.52 5.75
C LEU A 1 -16.92 -6.90 6.96
N ASP A 2 -15.92 -7.57 7.53
CA ASP A 2 -15.04 -7.02 8.57
C ASP A 2 -13.96 -6.12 7.95
N ILE A 3 -13.23 -5.36 8.77
CA ILE A 3 -12.26 -4.36 8.29
C ILE A 3 -10.89 -4.59 8.94
N CYS A 4 -9.84 -4.55 8.13
CA CYS A 4 -8.45 -4.55 8.56
C CYS A 4 -7.77 -3.27 8.05
N THR A 5 -7.01 -2.56 8.89
CA THR A 5 -6.26 -1.34 8.50
C THR A 5 -4.93 -1.21 9.25
N GLY A 6 -4.13 -0.22 8.85
CA GLY A 6 -2.86 0.17 9.48
C GLY A 6 -2.95 1.02 10.75
N CYS A 7 -4.06 0.98 11.48
CA CYS A 7 -4.26 1.65 12.80
C CYS A 7 -4.40 3.19 12.82
N GLY A 8 -3.77 3.92 11.90
CA GLY A 8 -3.63 5.38 11.98
C GLY A 8 -4.88 6.25 11.69
N PRO A 9 -4.70 7.58 11.50
CA PRO A 9 -5.79 8.51 11.24
C PRO A 9 -6.34 8.42 9.80
N GLY A 10 -7.27 9.31 9.45
CA GLY A 10 -7.77 9.46 8.09
C GLY A 10 -8.42 8.17 7.53
N ALA A 11 -7.90 7.70 6.40
CA ALA A 11 -8.41 6.53 5.68
C ALA A 11 -8.26 5.21 6.46
N MET A 12 -7.36 5.15 7.45
CA MET A 12 -7.20 3.97 8.32
C MET A 12 -8.26 3.89 9.44
N LYS A 13 -8.98 4.99 9.70
CA LYS A 13 -10.02 5.10 10.73
C LYS A 13 -11.44 5.22 10.17
N GLY A 14 -11.60 5.96 9.07
CA GLY A 14 -12.91 6.24 8.46
C GLY A 14 -13.75 4.99 8.16
N PRO A 15 -13.21 3.96 7.49
CA PRO A 15 -13.94 2.74 7.15
C PRO A 15 -14.52 2.01 8.37
N MET A 16 -13.77 1.91 9.47
CA MET A 16 -14.24 1.24 10.69
C MET A 16 -15.42 1.99 11.34
N LYS A 17 -15.42 3.33 11.30
CA LYS A 17 -16.57 4.14 11.78
C LYS A 17 -17.82 3.88 10.95
N GLY A 18 -17.71 3.90 9.63
CA GLY A 18 -18.83 3.60 8.73
C GLY A 18 -19.33 2.16 8.91
N ALA A 19 -18.41 1.20 8.99
CA ALA A 19 -18.72 -0.21 9.21
C ALA A 19 -19.47 -0.44 10.52
N THR A 20 -19.14 0.28 11.59
CA THR A 20 -19.82 0.18 12.89
C THR A 20 -21.30 0.49 12.80
N ILE A 21 -21.65 1.57 12.09
CA ILE A 21 -23.06 1.92 11.87
C ILE A 21 -23.76 0.85 11.02
N ALA A 22 -23.11 0.38 9.95
CA ALA A 22 -23.68 -0.63 9.06
C ALA A 22 -23.88 -1.98 9.76
N HIS A 23 -22.89 -2.44 10.54
CA HIS A 23 -22.93 -3.69 11.29
C HIS A 23 -24.04 -3.66 12.35
N ALA A 24 -24.21 -2.54 13.05
CA ALA A 24 -25.32 -2.36 14.00
C ALA A 24 -26.70 -2.45 13.30
N LYS A 25 -26.85 -1.80 12.14
CA LYS A 25 -28.08 -1.90 11.32
C LYS A 25 -28.36 -3.35 10.89
N GLN A 26 -27.32 -4.12 10.57
CA GLN A 26 -27.41 -5.53 10.17
C GLN A 26 -27.38 -6.52 11.35
N ARG A 27 -27.44 -6.05 12.61
CA ARG A 27 -27.38 -6.89 13.83
C ARG A 27 -26.17 -7.84 13.87
N LYS A 28 -25.03 -7.41 13.31
CA LYS A 28 -23.78 -8.16 13.41
C LYS A 28 -23.15 -7.90 14.78
N HIS A 29 -23.25 -8.89 15.67
CA HIS A 29 -22.74 -8.78 17.05
C HIS A 29 -21.24 -9.07 17.19
N HIS A 30 -20.66 -9.87 16.29
CA HIS A 30 -19.24 -10.21 16.28
C HIS A 30 -18.53 -9.49 15.14
N THR A 31 -18.13 -8.25 15.37
CA THR A 31 -17.39 -7.42 14.40
C THR A 31 -15.90 -7.59 14.60
N ARG A 32 -15.13 -7.66 13.51
CA ARG A 32 -13.65 -7.67 13.58
C ARG A 32 -13.11 -6.40 12.93
N TYR A 33 -12.51 -5.56 13.76
CA TYR A 33 -11.78 -4.36 13.36
C TYR A 33 -10.32 -4.58 13.74
N ILE A 34 -9.58 -5.12 12.77
CA ILE A 34 -8.20 -5.55 12.94
C ILE A 34 -7.29 -4.36 12.62
N GLY A 35 -6.44 -4.00 13.57
CA GLY A 35 -5.38 -3.03 13.37
C GLY A 35 -4.06 -3.77 13.32
N VAL A 36 -3.31 -3.63 12.22
CA VAL A 36 -1.96 -4.20 12.09
C VAL A 36 -0.96 -3.05 12.05
N THR A 37 -0.02 -3.03 12.99
CA THR A 37 0.99 -1.97 13.14
C THR A 37 2.36 -2.60 13.42
N GLU A 38 3.39 -1.78 13.56
CA GLU A 38 4.76 -2.19 13.90
C GLU A 38 5.46 -1.09 14.71
N PRO A 39 6.52 -1.40 15.49
CA PRO A 39 7.16 -0.45 16.41
C PRO A 39 7.61 0.87 15.77
N GLY A 40 8.11 0.84 14.53
CA GLY A 40 8.66 2.00 13.84
C GLY A 40 7.63 3.06 13.42
N ILE A 41 6.33 2.71 13.38
CA ILE A 41 5.27 3.59 12.89
C ILE A 41 4.14 3.81 13.90
N ILE A 42 4.01 2.96 14.94
CA ILE A 42 2.89 3.02 15.89
C ILE A 42 2.76 4.37 16.62
N ALA A 43 3.87 5.11 16.82
CA ALA A 43 3.84 6.44 17.40
C ALA A 43 3.26 7.50 16.43
N ALA A 44 3.58 7.40 15.14
CA ALA A 44 3.06 8.30 14.10
C ALA A 44 1.62 7.94 13.69
N GLU A 45 1.29 6.65 13.67
CA GLU A 45 0.02 6.09 13.23
C GLU A 45 -0.67 5.29 14.36
N SER A 46 -0.89 5.96 15.48
CA SER A 46 -1.40 5.29 16.69
C SER A 46 -2.78 4.64 16.50
N PRO A 47 -2.99 3.41 17.02
CA PRO A 47 -4.25 2.69 16.91
C PRO A 47 -5.46 3.49 17.41
N ASN A 48 -6.50 3.53 16.59
CA ASN A 48 -7.76 4.09 17.03
C ASN A 48 -8.47 3.18 18.06
N PRO A 49 -9.15 3.73 19.09
CA PRO A 49 -9.90 2.92 20.07
C PRO A 49 -11.04 2.06 19.49
N ILE A 50 -11.45 2.30 18.24
CA ILE A 50 -12.42 1.45 17.54
C ILE A 50 -11.82 0.09 17.10
N VAL A 51 -10.49 0.00 17.01
CA VAL A 51 -9.78 -1.26 16.76
C VAL A 51 -10.03 -2.19 17.93
N ASN A 52 -10.55 -3.39 17.65
CA ASN A 52 -10.86 -4.39 18.67
C ASN A 52 -9.97 -5.65 18.59
N HIS A 53 -9.10 -5.73 17.58
CA HIS A 53 -8.02 -6.70 17.48
C HIS A 53 -6.75 -5.99 17.02
N LEU A 54 -5.87 -5.61 17.94
CA LEU A 54 -4.58 -5.02 17.62
C LEU A 54 -3.50 -6.09 17.50
N VAL A 55 -2.74 -6.05 16.41
CA VAL A 55 -1.58 -6.92 16.16
C VAL A 55 -0.37 -6.03 15.89
N ILE A 56 0.72 -6.27 16.60
CA ILE A 56 1.99 -5.57 16.42
C ILE A 56 2.97 -6.54 15.76
N MET A 57 3.25 -6.32 14.48
CA MET A 57 4.26 -7.06 13.72
C MET A 57 5.66 -6.50 14.05
N PRO A 58 6.73 -7.29 13.90
CA PRO A 58 8.05 -6.85 14.33
C PRO A 58 8.69 -5.83 13.37
N ASP A 59 8.26 -5.75 12.11
CA ASP A 59 8.73 -4.80 11.11
C ASP A 59 7.67 -4.52 10.01
N ILE A 60 7.98 -3.58 9.11
CA ILE A 60 7.10 -3.14 8.02
C ILE A 60 6.82 -4.29 7.05
N GLU A 61 7.83 -5.06 6.64
CA GLU A 61 7.66 -6.14 5.67
C GLU A 61 6.74 -7.23 6.18
N LYS A 62 6.83 -7.60 7.47
CA LYS A 62 5.90 -8.54 8.08
C LYS A 62 4.51 -7.94 8.30
N ARG A 63 4.40 -6.63 8.53
CA ARG A 63 3.11 -5.91 8.48
C ARG A 63 2.48 -6.01 7.09
N LEU A 64 3.25 -5.79 6.01
CA LEU A 64 2.78 -5.88 4.63
C LEU A 64 2.36 -7.32 4.28
N GLU A 65 3.18 -8.31 4.62
CA GLU A 65 2.84 -9.73 4.40
C GLU A 65 1.56 -10.11 5.16
N ALA A 66 1.39 -9.63 6.40
CA ALA A 66 0.18 -9.88 7.16
C ALA A 66 -1.08 -9.38 6.43
N PHE A 67 -1.05 -8.17 5.84
CA PHE A 67 -2.18 -7.65 5.06
C PHE A 67 -2.53 -8.54 3.87
N VAL A 68 -1.53 -8.98 3.10
CA VAL A 68 -1.75 -9.83 1.92
C VAL A 68 -2.27 -11.21 2.31
N ARG A 69 -1.78 -11.78 3.41
CA ARG A 69 -2.16 -13.14 3.81
C ARG A 69 -3.51 -13.23 4.51
N ILE A 70 -3.91 -12.21 5.28
CA ILE A 70 -5.23 -12.22 5.95
C ILE A 70 -6.32 -11.53 5.12
N GLY A 71 -5.93 -10.69 4.16
CA GLY A 71 -6.85 -10.00 3.27
C GLY A 71 -7.52 -10.95 2.29
N HIS A 72 -8.85 -10.86 2.20
CA HIS A 72 -9.62 -11.47 1.10
C HIS A 72 -9.82 -10.53 -0.09
N GLY A 73 -9.36 -9.29 0.06
CA GLY A 73 -9.50 -8.20 -0.88
C GLY A 73 -9.01 -6.91 -0.24
N ILE A 74 -8.54 -5.97 -1.06
CA ILE A 74 -7.97 -4.70 -0.60
C ILE A 74 -8.67 -3.54 -1.29
N LEU A 75 -9.08 -2.57 -0.47
CA LEU A 75 -9.53 -1.26 -0.93
C LEU A 75 -8.42 -0.24 -0.69
N VAL A 76 -8.05 0.50 -1.73
CA VAL A 76 -7.05 1.55 -1.66
C VAL A 76 -7.73 2.90 -1.85
N PHE A 77 -7.57 3.79 -0.87
CA PHE A 77 -8.04 5.17 -0.94
C PHE A 77 -6.88 6.12 -1.27
N PRO A 78 -7.14 7.37 -1.70
CA PRO A 78 -6.05 8.31 -1.95
C PRO A 78 -5.19 8.55 -0.71
N GLY A 79 -3.89 8.26 -0.85
CA GLY A 79 -2.89 8.37 0.20
C GLY A 79 -1.57 8.93 -0.31
N GLY A 80 -0.59 9.03 0.57
CA GLY A 80 0.76 9.48 0.25
C GLY A 80 1.69 8.31 -0.06
N VAL A 81 2.97 8.49 0.28
CA VAL A 81 4.04 7.52 -0.01
C VAL A 81 3.85 6.15 0.63
N GLY A 82 3.30 6.06 1.84
CA GLY A 82 3.03 4.76 2.48
C GLY A 82 1.94 3.96 1.74
N THR A 83 0.94 4.64 1.19
CA THR A 83 -0.08 3.97 0.35
C THR A 83 0.51 3.55 -1.00
N ALA A 84 1.39 4.35 -1.59
CA ALA A 84 2.10 3.95 -2.81
C ALA A 84 3.01 2.73 -2.58
N GLU A 85 3.70 2.67 -1.44
CA GLU A 85 4.48 1.50 -1.00
C GLU A 85 3.59 0.24 -0.93
N GLU A 86 2.43 0.33 -0.27
CA GLU A 86 1.49 -0.78 -0.12
C GLU A 86 0.92 -1.25 -1.48
N ILE A 87 0.64 -0.32 -2.41
CA ILE A 87 0.20 -0.66 -3.78
C ILE A 87 1.29 -1.44 -4.52
N LEU A 88 2.52 -0.92 -4.53
CA LEU A 88 3.65 -1.53 -5.24
C LEU A 88 4.03 -2.89 -4.66
N TYR A 89 3.97 -3.03 -3.34
CA TYR A 89 4.15 -4.31 -2.66
C TYR A 89 3.16 -5.36 -3.18
N LEU A 90 1.86 -5.01 -3.18
CA LEU A 90 0.81 -5.93 -3.59
C LEU A 90 0.87 -6.25 -5.09
N LEU A 91 1.02 -5.25 -5.95
CA LEU A 91 1.09 -5.47 -7.40
C LEU A 91 2.33 -6.27 -7.79
N GLY A 92 3.46 -6.00 -7.16
CA GLY A 92 4.68 -6.78 -7.37
C GLY A 92 4.50 -8.27 -7.08
N ILE A 93 3.78 -8.60 -6.00
CA ILE A 93 3.39 -9.99 -5.68
C ILE A 93 2.40 -10.53 -6.72
N LEU A 94 1.33 -9.82 -7.04
CA LEU A 94 0.26 -10.30 -7.93
C LEU A 94 0.70 -10.43 -9.40
N LEU A 95 1.75 -9.72 -9.83
CA LEU A 95 2.31 -9.80 -11.17
C LEU A 95 3.18 -11.04 -11.41
N ARG A 96 3.49 -11.80 -10.35
CA ARG A 96 4.26 -13.03 -10.47
C ARG A 96 3.47 -14.14 -11.14
N GLU A 97 4.16 -14.98 -11.89
CA GLU A 97 3.57 -16.13 -12.58
C GLU A 97 2.96 -17.13 -11.60
N GLU A 98 3.61 -17.36 -10.45
CA GLU A 98 3.10 -18.26 -9.41
C GLU A 98 1.77 -17.78 -8.80
N ASN A 99 1.45 -16.50 -8.96
CA ASN A 99 0.25 -15.86 -8.45
C ASN A 99 -0.76 -15.55 -9.56
N ALA A 100 -0.53 -16.02 -10.79
CA ALA A 100 -1.29 -15.58 -11.95
C ALA A 100 -2.80 -15.82 -11.81
N ASP A 101 -3.16 -16.99 -11.28
CA ASP A 101 -4.54 -17.46 -11.10
C ASP A 101 -5.16 -17.07 -9.75
N LEU A 102 -4.44 -16.33 -8.90
CA LEU A 102 -4.99 -15.92 -7.61
C LEU A 102 -6.11 -14.87 -7.81
N PRO A 103 -7.36 -15.17 -7.42
CA PRO A 103 -8.37 -14.14 -7.34
C PRO A 103 -8.07 -13.28 -6.12
N PHE A 104 -7.65 -12.04 -6.36
CA PHE A 104 -7.37 -11.07 -5.31
C PHE A 104 -8.00 -9.72 -5.68
N PRO A 105 -9.23 -9.41 -5.22
CA PRO A 105 -9.88 -8.17 -5.58
C PRO A 105 -9.14 -6.97 -4.97
N LEU A 106 -8.57 -6.14 -5.85
CA LEU A 106 -7.90 -4.89 -5.51
C LEU A 106 -8.67 -3.74 -6.18
N ILE A 107 -9.26 -2.86 -5.37
CA ILE A 107 -10.05 -1.72 -5.87
C ILE A 107 -9.46 -0.42 -5.36
N LEU A 108 -9.06 0.45 -6.28
CA LEU A 108 -8.65 1.82 -6.03
C LEU A 108 -9.90 2.71 -6.10
N THR A 109 -10.22 3.42 -5.01
CA THR A 109 -11.51 4.12 -4.90
C THR A 109 -11.43 5.41 -4.10
N GLY A 110 -12.26 6.38 -4.47
CA GLY A 110 -12.37 7.64 -3.76
C GLY A 110 -13.57 8.48 -4.22
N PRO A 111 -13.76 9.67 -3.65
CA PRO A 111 -14.77 10.62 -4.12
C PRO A 111 -14.43 11.10 -5.54
N THR A 112 -15.40 11.68 -6.26
CA THR A 112 -15.22 12.21 -7.63
C THR A 112 -14.01 13.15 -7.77
N ILE A 113 -13.76 13.98 -6.75
CA ILE A 113 -12.61 14.90 -6.72
C ILE A 113 -11.24 14.19 -6.71
N ALA A 114 -11.20 12.88 -6.45
CA ALA A 114 -9.98 12.08 -6.45
C ALA A 114 -9.67 11.43 -7.82
N ALA A 115 -10.47 11.66 -8.85
CA ALA A 115 -10.21 11.11 -10.19
C ALA A 115 -8.79 11.47 -10.71
N PRO A 116 -8.32 12.75 -10.63
CA PRO A 116 -6.97 13.09 -11.10
C PRO A 116 -5.85 12.37 -10.33
N TYR A 117 -6.06 12.10 -9.03
CA TYR A 117 -5.11 11.32 -8.24
C TYR A 117 -4.97 9.89 -8.77
N PHE A 118 -6.11 9.23 -9.08
CA PHE A 118 -6.08 7.87 -9.59
C PHE A 118 -5.57 7.78 -11.02
N GLU A 119 -5.83 8.79 -11.86
CA GLU A 119 -5.21 8.89 -13.20
C GLU A 119 -3.68 8.98 -13.10
N GLN A 120 -3.15 9.74 -12.15
CA GLN A 120 -1.71 9.85 -11.93
C GLN A 120 -1.10 8.54 -11.42
N ILE A 121 -1.77 7.87 -10.47
CA ILE A 121 -1.35 6.56 -9.94
C ILE A 121 -1.39 5.49 -11.04
N ASP A 122 -2.48 5.42 -11.81
CA ASP A 122 -2.64 4.46 -12.92
C ASP A 122 -1.56 4.67 -13.98
N ARG A 123 -1.32 5.92 -14.38
CA ARG A 123 -0.25 6.28 -15.33
C ARG A 123 1.12 5.85 -14.82
N PHE A 124 1.46 6.16 -13.57
CA PHE A 124 2.74 5.80 -12.99
C PHE A 124 2.95 4.28 -12.92
N ILE A 125 1.94 3.53 -12.49
CA ILE A 125 2.00 2.08 -12.37
C ILE A 125 2.12 1.41 -13.75
N ARG A 126 1.36 1.87 -14.76
CA ARG A 126 1.46 1.34 -16.13
C ARG A 126 2.81 1.65 -16.78
N LEU A 127 3.31 2.87 -16.59
CA LEU A 127 4.61 3.27 -17.13
C LEU A 127 5.73 2.39 -16.56
N THR A 128 5.70 2.12 -15.26
CA THR A 128 6.77 1.39 -14.57
C THR A 128 6.62 -0.12 -14.66
N LEU A 129 5.42 -0.67 -14.46
CA LEU A 129 5.19 -2.11 -14.37
C LEU A 129 4.60 -2.72 -15.65
N GLY A 130 4.36 -1.90 -16.67
CA GLY A 130 3.80 -2.29 -17.96
C GLY A 130 2.27 -2.39 -17.95
N GLU A 131 1.65 -2.29 -19.14
CA GLU A 131 0.19 -2.22 -19.30
C GLU A 131 -0.58 -3.41 -18.70
N ALA A 132 0.03 -4.59 -18.65
CA ALA A 132 -0.61 -5.80 -18.12
C ALA A 132 -1.00 -5.69 -16.64
N VAL A 133 -0.34 -4.82 -15.87
CA VAL A 133 -0.62 -4.58 -14.45
C VAL A 133 -2.05 -4.11 -14.19
N ALA A 134 -2.66 -3.41 -15.14
CA ALA A 134 -4.01 -2.90 -15.02
C ALA A 134 -5.09 -3.98 -14.92
N SER A 135 -4.76 -5.22 -15.32
CA SER A 135 -5.65 -6.37 -15.11
C SER A 135 -5.75 -6.78 -13.63
N ARG A 136 -4.84 -6.31 -12.77
CA ARG A 136 -4.75 -6.67 -11.35
C ARG A 136 -5.50 -5.73 -10.41
N TYR A 137 -6.08 -4.63 -10.90
CA TYR A 137 -6.87 -3.71 -10.09
C TYR A 137 -8.03 -3.09 -10.87
N GLU A 138 -9.00 -2.55 -10.14
CA GLU A 138 -10.12 -1.80 -10.68
C GLU A 138 -10.17 -0.40 -10.05
N ILE A 139 -10.39 0.64 -10.85
CA ILE A 139 -10.58 2.01 -10.35
C ILE A 139 -12.06 2.34 -10.38
N ILE A 140 -12.66 2.60 -9.20
CA ILE A 140 -14.06 2.99 -9.07
C ILE A 140 -14.13 4.31 -8.30
N VAL A 141 -14.61 5.38 -8.95
CA VAL A 141 -14.65 6.72 -8.37
C VAL A 141 -16.10 7.18 -8.18
N GLY A 142 -16.41 7.72 -7.01
CA GLY A 142 -17.71 8.33 -6.72
C GLY A 142 -18.86 7.35 -6.42
N ASP A 143 -18.63 6.03 -6.49
CA ASP A 143 -19.65 5.02 -6.24
C ASP A 143 -19.26 4.02 -5.12
N PRO A 144 -19.48 4.38 -3.84
CA PRO A 144 -19.18 3.49 -2.72
C PRO A 144 -20.05 2.22 -2.68
N VAL A 145 -21.23 2.23 -3.34
CA VAL A 145 -22.11 1.05 -3.38
C VAL A 145 -21.58 0.02 -4.37
N ALA A 146 -21.15 0.47 -5.56
CA ALA A 146 -20.49 -0.39 -6.54
C ALA A 146 -19.22 -1.02 -5.94
N VAL A 147 -18.37 -0.24 -5.27
CA VAL A 147 -17.18 -0.74 -4.56
C VAL A 147 -17.54 -1.86 -3.59
N ALA A 148 -18.54 -1.66 -2.74
CA ALA A 148 -18.94 -2.66 -1.75
C ALA A 148 -19.48 -3.94 -2.39
N ARG A 149 -20.26 -3.82 -3.48
CA ARG A 149 -20.78 -4.97 -4.24
C ARG A 149 -19.65 -5.75 -4.92
N ARG A 150 -18.76 -5.04 -5.62
CA ARG A 150 -17.62 -5.62 -6.33
C ARG A 150 -16.67 -6.35 -5.37
N MET A 151 -16.39 -5.75 -4.22
CA MET A 151 -15.60 -6.40 -3.17
C MET A 151 -16.30 -7.64 -2.61
N ALA A 152 -17.61 -7.60 -2.36
CA ALA A 152 -18.36 -8.77 -1.90
C ALA A 152 -18.39 -9.90 -2.93
N GLU A 153 -18.45 -9.58 -4.22
CA GLU A 153 -18.29 -10.52 -5.33
C GLU A 153 -16.90 -11.15 -5.34
N GLY A 154 -15.84 -10.35 -5.36
CA GLY A 154 -14.47 -10.87 -5.38
C GLY A 154 -14.15 -11.76 -4.16
N ILE A 155 -14.69 -11.45 -2.98
CA ILE A 155 -14.52 -12.30 -1.78
C ILE A 155 -15.23 -13.65 -1.95
N ARG A 156 -16.34 -13.73 -2.70
CA ARG A 156 -16.97 -15.03 -3.03
C ARG A 156 -16.05 -15.85 -3.94
N ASP A 157 -15.40 -15.21 -4.91
CA ASP A 157 -14.46 -15.86 -5.81
C ASP A 157 -13.22 -16.36 -5.05
N VAL A 158 -12.67 -15.53 -4.14
CA VAL A 158 -11.58 -15.93 -3.23
C VAL A 158 -11.98 -17.16 -2.41
N ARG A 159 -13.19 -17.16 -1.83
CA ARG A 159 -13.67 -18.32 -1.05
C ARG A 159 -13.77 -19.58 -1.91
N ALA A 160 -14.29 -19.47 -3.13
CA ALA A 160 -14.41 -20.60 -4.05
C ALA A 160 -13.03 -21.16 -4.40
N HIS A 161 -12.09 -20.28 -4.75
CA HIS A 161 -10.72 -20.65 -5.09
C HIS A 161 -9.97 -21.32 -3.93
N ARG A 162 -10.03 -20.76 -2.70
CA ARG A 162 -9.40 -21.40 -1.53
C ARG A 162 -9.95 -22.79 -1.26
N LYS A 163 -11.27 -22.99 -1.47
CA LYS A 163 -11.89 -24.32 -1.34
C LYS A 163 -11.36 -25.30 -2.38
N GLU A 164 -11.22 -24.86 -3.62
CA GLU A 164 -10.69 -25.67 -4.73
C GLU A 164 -9.22 -26.06 -4.50
N GLN A 165 -8.39 -25.09 -4.11
CA GLN A 165 -6.97 -25.29 -3.84
C GLN A 165 -6.68 -25.93 -2.47
N LYS A 166 -7.72 -26.24 -1.69
CA LYS A 166 -7.62 -26.77 -0.31
C LYS A 166 -6.74 -25.90 0.61
N ASP A 167 -6.76 -24.59 0.39
CA ASP A 167 -6.08 -23.61 1.22
C ASP A 167 -7.00 -23.08 2.33
N SER A 168 -6.42 -22.49 3.36
CA SER A 168 -7.15 -21.90 4.47
C SER A 168 -7.92 -20.64 4.05
N TYR A 169 -9.07 -20.43 4.68
CA TYR A 169 -9.81 -19.16 4.55
C TYR A 169 -9.22 -18.06 5.44
N TYR A 170 -8.57 -18.38 6.55
CA TYR A 170 -8.11 -17.37 7.52
C TYR A 170 -6.66 -16.93 7.29
N PHE A 171 -5.94 -17.62 6.40
CA PHE A 171 -4.57 -17.28 6.02
C PHE A 171 -4.29 -17.80 4.60
N ASN A 172 -3.82 -16.92 3.71
CA ASN A 172 -3.45 -17.28 2.35
C ASN A 172 -2.08 -17.95 2.34
N TRP A 173 -2.02 -19.29 2.38
CA TRP A 173 -0.75 -19.99 2.24
C TRP A 173 -0.34 -20.11 0.77
N SER A 174 -1.32 -20.17 -0.13
CA SER A 174 -1.09 -20.34 -1.57
C SER A 174 -0.44 -19.13 -2.24
N VAL A 175 -0.61 -17.91 -1.70
CA VAL A 175 0.12 -16.75 -2.24
C VAL A 175 1.63 -16.91 -2.07
N HIS A 176 2.32 -16.85 -3.20
CA HIS A 176 3.77 -16.86 -3.25
C HIS A 176 4.30 -15.45 -3.05
N ILE A 177 5.02 -15.23 -1.95
CA ILE A 177 5.68 -13.95 -1.64
C ILE A 177 7.19 -14.22 -1.66
N PRO A 178 7.95 -13.69 -2.64
CA PRO A 178 9.38 -13.94 -2.71
C PRO A 178 10.13 -13.30 -1.54
N LEU A 179 11.32 -13.83 -1.25
CA LEU A 179 12.16 -13.36 -0.14
C LEU A 179 12.48 -11.85 -0.23
N GLU A 180 12.63 -11.30 -1.44
CA GLU A 180 12.91 -9.87 -1.66
C GLU A 180 11.80 -8.92 -1.14
N TYR A 181 10.57 -9.42 -1.01
CA TYR A 181 9.44 -8.71 -0.41
C TYR A 181 9.34 -8.94 1.11
N GLN A 182 10.02 -9.96 1.65
CA GLN A 182 9.98 -10.28 3.08
C GLN A 182 11.18 -9.70 3.84
N GLN A 183 12.30 -9.47 3.16
CA GLN A 183 13.51 -8.93 3.75
C GLN A 183 13.32 -7.46 4.15
N PRO A 184 13.59 -7.12 5.42
CA PRO A 184 13.59 -5.73 5.87
C PRO A 184 14.51 -4.86 5.03
N PHE A 185 14.01 -3.68 4.66
CA PHE A 185 14.81 -2.66 4.01
C PHE A 185 15.18 -1.56 5.01
N GLU A 186 16.47 -1.38 5.27
CA GLU A 186 17.00 -0.29 6.09
C GLU A 186 17.45 0.87 5.20
N PRO A 187 16.70 2.00 5.14
CA PRO A 187 16.99 3.07 4.21
C PRO A 187 18.20 3.90 4.67
N SER A 188 19.34 3.66 4.04
CA SER A 188 20.53 4.52 4.05
C SER A 188 20.66 5.27 2.73
N HIS A 189 21.48 6.32 2.67
CA HIS A 189 21.77 7.03 1.42
C HIS A 189 22.37 6.10 0.36
N GLU A 190 23.26 5.20 0.77
CA GLU A 190 23.83 4.18 -0.12
C GLU A 190 22.75 3.20 -0.63
N ALA A 191 21.91 2.68 0.27
CA ALA A 191 20.86 1.73 -0.10
C ALA A 191 19.80 2.36 -1.03
N MET A 192 19.44 3.63 -0.80
CA MET A 192 18.53 4.39 -1.64
C MET A 192 19.13 4.70 -3.02
N ALA A 193 20.42 5.06 -3.08
CA ALA A 193 21.11 5.31 -4.34
C ALA A 193 21.39 4.02 -5.15
N ALA A 194 21.44 2.86 -4.49
CA ALA A 194 21.66 1.57 -5.13
C ALA A 194 20.39 0.91 -5.70
N LEU A 195 19.21 1.54 -5.55
CA LEU A 195 17.96 1.02 -6.11
C LEU A 195 18.03 1.01 -7.64
N ASP A 196 17.63 -0.11 -8.24
CA ASP A 196 17.75 -0.32 -9.69
C ASP A 196 16.46 0.12 -10.42
N LEU A 197 16.22 1.43 -10.54
CA LEU A 197 14.97 1.96 -11.10
C LEU A 197 15.04 2.15 -12.62
N HIS A 198 15.42 1.09 -13.35
CA HIS A 198 15.56 1.08 -14.81
C HIS A 198 14.60 0.10 -15.49
N HIS A 199 14.30 0.36 -16.76
CA HIS A 199 13.59 -0.52 -17.68
C HIS A 199 14.36 -1.81 -17.97
N GLY A 200 13.67 -2.78 -18.58
CA GLY A 200 14.25 -4.09 -18.92
C GLY A 200 14.29 -5.10 -17.77
N ARG A 201 13.91 -4.66 -16.57
CA ARG A 201 13.70 -5.53 -15.40
C ARG A 201 12.34 -6.22 -15.47
N PRO A 202 12.19 -7.44 -14.93
CA PRO A 202 10.86 -8.01 -14.69
C PRO A 202 10.02 -7.09 -13.80
N ALA A 203 8.74 -6.90 -14.14
CA ALA A 203 7.86 -5.98 -13.42
C ALA A 203 7.79 -6.23 -11.89
N PRO A 204 7.73 -7.49 -11.38
CA PRO A 204 7.86 -7.75 -9.95
C PRO A 204 9.16 -7.18 -9.35
N ALA A 205 10.31 -7.41 -9.98
CA ALA A 205 11.60 -6.92 -9.47
C ALA A 205 11.65 -5.37 -9.42
N LEU A 206 11.15 -4.69 -10.45
CA LEU A 206 11.04 -3.23 -10.45
C LEU A 206 10.06 -2.71 -9.38
N ALA A 207 8.93 -3.39 -9.20
CA ALA A 207 7.99 -3.06 -8.12
C ALA A 207 8.63 -3.21 -6.73
N ALA A 208 9.52 -4.19 -6.52
CA ALA A 208 10.22 -4.38 -5.25
C ALA A 208 11.13 -3.19 -4.89
N ASP A 209 11.87 -2.64 -5.86
CA ASP A 209 12.74 -1.48 -5.61
C ASP A 209 11.98 -0.16 -5.55
N LEU A 210 10.93 0.01 -6.37
CA LEU A 210 10.02 1.14 -6.20
C LEU A 210 9.40 1.14 -4.80
N ARG A 211 8.95 -0.03 -4.32
CA ARG A 211 8.45 -0.22 -2.93
C ARG A 211 9.50 0.24 -1.92
N ARG A 212 10.76 -0.16 -2.07
CA ARG A 212 11.87 0.26 -1.17
C ARG A 212 12.12 1.77 -1.23
N ALA A 213 12.05 2.39 -2.41
CA ALA A 213 12.14 3.84 -2.56
C ALA A 213 11.05 4.56 -1.75
N PHE A 214 9.77 4.15 -1.88
CA PHE A 214 8.70 4.74 -1.08
C PHE A 214 8.85 4.46 0.42
N SER A 215 9.31 3.26 0.80
CA SER A 215 9.61 2.90 2.20
C SER A 215 10.70 3.80 2.80
N GLY A 216 11.74 4.13 2.03
CA GLY A 216 12.76 5.08 2.42
C GLY A 216 12.23 6.50 2.62
N ILE A 217 11.32 6.95 1.76
CA ILE A 217 10.67 8.26 1.91
C ILE A 217 9.77 8.28 3.15
N VAL A 218 9.02 7.20 3.42
CA VAL A 218 8.26 7.04 4.67
C VAL A 218 9.21 7.13 5.87
N ALA A 219 10.30 6.38 5.87
CA ALA A 219 11.27 6.38 6.97
C ALA A 219 11.86 7.78 7.20
N GLY A 220 12.30 8.47 6.15
CA GLY A 220 12.83 9.83 6.24
C GLY A 220 11.81 10.89 6.70
N ASN A 221 10.51 10.61 6.58
CA ASN A 221 9.44 11.54 6.98
C ASN A 221 8.95 11.33 8.41
N VAL A 222 8.90 10.08 8.90
CA VAL A 222 8.19 9.75 10.16
C VAL A 222 8.93 8.81 11.11
N LYS A 223 10.00 8.12 10.68
CA LYS A 223 10.79 7.23 11.55
C LYS A 223 11.98 7.97 12.12
N GLU A 224 12.23 7.82 13.41
CA GLU A 224 13.29 8.56 14.12
C GLU A 224 14.67 8.38 13.47
N ASP A 225 15.07 7.13 13.20
CA ASP A 225 16.36 6.84 12.57
C ASP A 225 16.46 7.40 11.14
N GLY A 226 15.35 7.39 10.40
CA GLY A 226 15.28 7.96 9.06
C GLY A 226 15.43 9.48 9.10
N MET A 227 14.67 10.17 9.96
CA MET A 227 14.76 11.63 10.13
C MET A 227 16.18 12.05 10.54
N ARG A 228 16.83 11.32 11.45
CA ARG A 228 18.21 11.60 11.88
C ARG A 228 19.21 11.53 10.72
N ARG A 229 19.09 10.53 9.85
CA ARG A 229 19.94 10.42 8.64
C ARG A 229 19.74 11.59 7.69
N ILE A 230 18.50 12.07 7.54
CA ILE A 230 18.19 13.23 6.70
C ILE A 230 18.78 14.52 7.30
N GLU A 231 18.73 14.68 8.62
CA GLU A 231 19.36 15.81 9.30
C GLU A 231 20.88 15.81 9.17
N GLU A 232 21.52 14.63 9.25
CA GLU A 232 22.98 14.49 9.23
C GLU A 232 23.57 14.57 7.80
N PHE A 233 22.96 13.90 6.83
CA PHE A 233 23.53 13.70 5.49
C PHE A 233 22.72 14.37 4.37
N GLY A 234 21.59 15.00 4.68
CA GLY A 234 20.69 15.60 3.69
C GLY A 234 19.72 14.59 3.06
N PRO A 235 18.98 14.98 2.00
CA PRO A 235 17.94 14.16 1.40
C PRO A 235 18.50 12.90 0.71
N PHE A 236 17.72 11.82 0.68
CA PHE A 236 18.03 10.64 -0.13
C PHE A 236 18.02 11.00 -1.62
N GLU A 237 19.05 10.60 -2.36
CA GLU A 237 19.05 10.71 -3.82
C GLU A 237 18.45 9.44 -4.43
N ILE A 238 17.53 9.62 -5.38
CA ILE A 238 16.87 8.53 -6.10
C ILE A 238 17.19 8.69 -7.58
N HIS A 239 17.76 7.66 -8.17
CA HIS A 239 18.26 7.62 -9.54
C HIS A 239 17.57 6.48 -10.31
N GLY A 240 17.53 6.59 -11.64
CA GLY A 240 16.95 5.57 -12.51
C GLY A 240 16.80 6.09 -13.93
N ASP A 241 15.97 5.40 -14.74
CA ASP A 241 15.69 5.86 -16.09
C ASP A 241 14.93 7.20 -16.10
N PRO A 242 15.24 8.12 -17.04
CA PRO A 242 14.73 9.49 -17.00
C PRO A 242 13.21 9.62 -16.95
N ASP A 243 12.47 8.77 -17.68
CA ASP A 243 11.01 8.78 -17.72
C ASP A 243 10.38 8.26 -16.42
N ILE A 244 10.96 7.21 -15.82
CA ILE A 244 10.57 6.71 -14.49
C ILE A 244 10.82 7.79 -13.43
N MET A 245 11.99 8.43 -13.46
CA MET A 245 12.34 9.50 -12.51
C MET A 245 11.42 10.71 -12.67
N GLN A 246 11.15 11.15 -13.89
CA GLN A 246 10.19 12.23 -14.14
C GLN A 246 8.79 11.88 -13.59
N ALA A 247 8.29 10.68 -13.86
CA ALA A 247 6.99 10.25 -13.38
C ALA A 247 6.93 10.11 -11.84
N LEU A 248 8.02 9.65 -11.22
CA LEU A 248 8.15 9.58 -9.77
C LEU A 248 8.16 10.98 -9.13
N ASP A 249 8.92 11.92 -9.68
CA ASP A 249 8.97 13.30 -9.21
C ASP A 249 7.59 13.99 -9.36
N GLU A 250 6.91 13.83 -10.50
CA GLU A 250 5.54 14.31 -10.68
C GLU A 250 4.57 13.74 -9.63
N LEU A 251 4.64 12.43 -9.37
CA LEU A 251 3.79 11.77 -8.38
C LEU A 251 4.06 12.31 -6.97
N LEU A 252 5.32 12.42 -6.59
CA LEU A 252 5.73 12.90 -5.29
C LEU A 252 5.37 14.38 -5.09
N ARG A 253 5.52 15.24 -6.11
CA ARG A 253 5.04 16.63 -6.08
C ARG A 253 3.54 16.70 -5.90
N GLY A 254 2.78 15.87 -6.60
CA GLY A 254 1.33 15.75 -6.41
C GLY A 254 0.95 15.39 -4.97
N PHE A 255 1.71 14.51 -4.31
CA PHE A 255 1.51 14.21 -2.89
C PHE A 255 1.82 15.40 -1.98
N VAL A 256 2.84 16.20 -2.28
CA VAL A 256 3.17 17.41 -1.52
C VAL A 256 2.06 18.46 -1.67
N GLU A 257 1.66 18.79 -2.90
CA GLU A 257 0.64 19.80 -3.20
C GLU A 257 -0.72 19.46 -2.56
N GLN A 258 -1.06 18.17 -2.57
CA GLN A 258 -2.30 17.66 -1.96
C GLN A 258 -2.18 17.43 -0.44
N ARG A 259 -1.07 17.84 0.19
CA ARG A 259 -0.79 17.70 1.63
C ARG A 259 -0.89 16.26 2.15
N ARG A 260 -0.36 15.30 1.38
CA ARG A 260 -0.33 13.86 1.70
C ARG A 260 0.97 13.39 2.33
N MET A 261 1.98 14.25 2.39
CA MET A 261 3.29 13.96 3.01
C MET A 261 3.35 14.31 4.50
N LYS A 262 2.55 15.28 4.95
CA LYS A 262 2.53 15.78 6.33
C LYS A 262 1.16 16.34 6.69
N ILE A 263 0.73 16.12 7.93
CA ILE A 263 -0.59 16.55 8.41
C ILE A 263 -0.63 18.07 8.66
N SER A 264 0.48 18.68 9.09
CA SER A 264 0.55 20.11 9.40
C SER A 264 1.94 20.72 9.18
N GLY A 265 1.96 22.02 8.87
CA GLY A 265 3.18 22.79 8.59
C GLY A 265 3.75 22.57 7.20
N ASP A 266 4.86 23.26 6.92
CA ASP A 266 5.56 23.13 5.65
C ASP A 266 6.29 21.77 5.57
N TYR A 267 6.20 21.14 4.41
CA TYR A 267 6.89 19.89 4.13
C TYR A 267 8.22 20.19 3.42
N ARG A 268 9.32 19.68 3.98
CA ARG A 268 10.63 19.65 3.32
C ARG A 268 10.87 18.22 2.85
N PRO A 269 11.04 17.98 1.53
CA PRO A 269 11.31 16.65 1.01
C PRO A 269 12.55 16.02 1.66
N CYS A 270 12.41 14.79 2.15
CA CYS A 270 13.52 13.96 2.61
C CYS A 270 14.22 13.23 1.45
N TYR A 271 13.86 13.56 0.22
CA TYR A 271 14.33 12.94 -1.01
C TYR A 271 14.62 14.00 -2.06
N ARG A 272 15.40 13.60 -3.05
CA ARG A 272 15.68 14.33 -4.29
C ARG A 272 15.71 13.31 -5.41
N VAL A 273 14.73 13.40 -6.30
CA VAL A 273 14.72 12.62 -7.54
C VAL A 273 15.72 13.27 -8.49
N VAL A 274 16.65 12.49 -9.02
CA VAL A 274 17.65 12.95 -9.97
C VAL A 274 17.13 12.66 -11.37
N THR A 275 16.64 13.71 -12.02
CA THR A 275 16.07 13.71 -13.39
C THR A 275 17.06 14.24 -14.41
#